data_AF-A0A1Q7QRY8-F1
#
_entry.id   AF-A0A1Q7QRY8-F1
#
_cell.length_a   1.000
_cell.length_b   1.000
_cell.length_c   1.000
_cell.angle_alpha   90.00
_cell.angle_beta   90.00
_cell.angle_gamma   90.00
#
_symmetry.space_group_name_H-M   'P 1'
#
loop_
_entity.id
_entity.type
_entity.pdbx_description
1 polymer ?
#
loop_
_entity_poly.entity_id
_entity_poly.type
_entity_poly.pdbx_seq_one_letter_code
_entity_poly.pdbx_strand_id
1 'polypeptide(L)'
;MILIGAASLLPAVAAQAVPAKVVAEIARARLATAQYAMDLEAAKTDGYGIITQMIPNMGYHFLNGKIQGFDVTKPPILVYVKKDDAWQLVAIEWVYPKRPASPPLPGAQYGSFGAACHYMDGSFVQASAENKCGKTNAKTGSAFNFWHPPLVTLHMWIWYPNPSGVFAEFNPLLTPFNND
;
A
#
# COMPACT_ATOMS: atom_id res chain seq x y z
N MET A 1 14.42 48.89 -29.92
CA MET A 1 15.17 47.80 -29.28
C MET A 1 14.14 46.85 -28.68
N ILE A 2 13.77 45.80 -29.40
CA ILE A 2 12.70 44.86 -29.00
C ILE A 2 13.38 43.64 -28.39
N LEU A 3 13.16 43.40 -27.09
CA LEU A 3 13.56 42.15 -26.44
C LEU A 3 12.55 41.06 -26.81
N ILE A 4 13.01 40.05 -27.55
CA ILE A 4 12.26 38.81 -27.77
C ILE A 4 12.61 37.87 -26.61
N GLY A 5 11.68 37.69 -25.67
CA GLY A 5 11.80 36.69 -24.62
C GLY A 5 11.51 35.30 -25.18
N ALA A 6 12.51 34.41 -25.14
CA ALA A 6 12.31 33.01 -25.48
C ALA A 6 11.54 32.31 -24.34
N ALA A 7 10.29 31.95 -24.59
CA ALA A 7 9.54 31.07 -23.70
C ALA A 7 10.12 29.65 -23.80
N SER A 8 10.82 29.21 -22.74
CA SER A 8 11.25 27.82 -22.61
C SER A 8 10.03 26.93 -22.39
N LEU A 9 9.61 26.21 -23.42
CA LEU A 9 8.63 25.13 -23.30
C LEU A 9 9.27 23.98 -22.54
N LEU A 10 8.90 23.81 -21.26
CA LEU A 10 9.17 22.56 -20.55
C LEU A 10 8.39 21.44 -21.26
N PRO A 11 9.02 20.28 -21.53
CA PRO A 11 8.30 19.16 -22.13
C PRO A 11 7.20 18.70 -21.16
N ALA A 12 5.96 18.64 -21.65
CA ALA A 12 4.88 17.98 -20.94
C ALA A 12 5.27 16.51 -20.78
N VAL A 13 5.48 16.07 -19.53
CA VAL A 13 5.63 14.64 -19.23
C VAL A 13 4.30 14.00 -19.61
N ALA A 14 4.27 13.23 -20.70
CA ALA A 14 3.09 12.48 -21.07
C ALA A 14 2.77 11.51 -19.94
N ALA A 15 1.61 11.69 -19.30
CA ALA A 15 1.12 10.74 -18.32
C ALA A 15 1.03 9.37 -19.00
N GLN A 16 1.73 8.37 -18.44
CA GLN A 16 1.73 7.04 -19.01
C GLN A 16 0.30 6.49 -18.99
N ALA A 17 -0.27 6.19 -20.16
CA ALA A 17 -1.63 5.69 -20.25
C ALA A 17 -1.75 4.35 -19.52
N VAL A 18 -2.67 4.25 -18.57
CA VAL A 18 -2.95 3.00 -17.85
C VAL A 18 -3.59 2.02 -18.84
N PRO A 19 -3.07 0.79 -18.99
CA PRO A 19 -3.63 -0.19 -19.93
C PRO A 19 -5.11 -0.48 -19.65
N ALA A 20 -5.93 -0.67 -20.69
CA ALA A 20 -7.37 -0.92 -20.55
C ALA A 20 -7.70 -2.11 -19.62
N LYS A 21 -6.87 -3.17 -19.66
CA LYS A 21 -6.98 -4.29 -18.72
C LYS A 21 -6.85 -3.83 -17.27
N VAL A 22 -5.86 -2.99 -16.96
CA VAL A 22 -5.65 -2.47 -15.61
C VAL A 22 -6.82 -1.59 -15.19
N VAL A 23 -7.37 -0.76 -16.07
CA VAL A 23 -8.58 0.03 -15.80
C VAL A 23 -9.77 -0.85 -15.41
N ALA A 24 -10.00 -1.94 -16.15
CA ALA A 24 -11.07 -2.89 -15.83
C ALA A 24 -10.85 -3.57 -14.47
N GLU A 25 -9.62 -3.97 -14.16
CA GLU A 25 -9.27 -4.60 -12.88
C GLU A 25 -9.44 -3.63 -11.69
N ILE A 26 -9.06 -2.35 -11.85
CA ILE A 26 -9.32 -1.31 -10.85
C ILE A 26 -10.82 -1.17 -10.60
N ALA A 27 -11.66 -1.18 -11.65
CA ALA A 27 -13.11 -1.10 -11.48
C ALA A 27 -13.66 -2.30 -10.68
N ARG A 28 -13.18 -3.52 -10.97
CA ARG A 28 -13.56 -4.72 -10.19
C ARG A 28 -13.13 -4.60 -8.73
N ALA A 29 -11.89 -4.17 -8.47
CA ALA A 29 -11.38 -4.00 -7.12
C ALA A 29 -12.15 -2.93 -6.34
N ARG A 30 -12.47 -1.79 -6.96
CA ARG A 30 -13.31 -0.75 -6.35
C ARG A 30 -14.68 -1.28 -5.97
N LEU A 31 -15.35 -2.01 -6.86
CA LEU A 31 -16.66 -2.60 -6.53
C LEU A 31 -16.56 -3.58 -5.35
N ALA A 32 -15.54 -4.44 -5.34
CA ALA A 32 -15.34 -5.43 -4.30
C ALA A 32 -14.92 -4.85 -2.93
N THR A 33 -14.28 -3.67 -2.92
CA THR A 33 -13.78 -3.01 -1.71
C THR A 33 -14.59 -1.77 -1.33
N ALA A 34 -15.70 -1.48 -2.00
CA ALA A 34 -16.51 -0.29 -1.77
C ALA A 34 -17.03 -0.19 -0.34
N GLN A 35 -17.39 -1.33 0.26
CA GLN A 35 -17.83 -1.41 1.66
C GLN A 35 -16.76 -0.98 2.67
N TYR A 36 -15.48 -0.96 2.28
CA TYR A 36 -14.36 -0.57 3.13
C TYR A 36 -13.90 0.87 2.90
N ALA A 37 -14.42 1.55 1.87
CA ALA A 37 -13.81 2.77 1.35
C ALA A 37 -13.66 3.89 2.40
N MET A 38 -14.62 4.00 3.31
CA MET A 38 -14.65 4.95 4.43
C MET A 38 -15.02 4.26 5.76
N ASP A 39 -14.93 2.94 5.81
CA ASP A 39 -15.36 2.13 6.96
C ASP A 39 -14.30 1.07 7.27
N LEU A 40 -13.37 1.46 8.16
CA LEU A 40 -12.33 0.56 8.63
C LEU A 40 -12.90 -0.58 9.50
N GLU A 41 -14.01 -0.35 10.21
CA GLU A 41 -14.60 -1.37 11.08
C GLU A 41 -15.23 -2.50 10.27
N ALA A 42 -15.80 -2.21 9.10
CA ALA A 42 -16.20 -3.23 8.12
C ALA A 42 -15.01 -4.11 7.70
N ALA A 43 -13.85 -3.50 7.39
CA ALA A 43 -12.65 -4.26 7.05
C ALA A 43 -12.15 -5.11 8.23
N LYS A 44 -12.14 -4.57 9.45
CA LYS A 44 -11.74 -5.34 10.64
C LYS A 44 -12.68 -6.52 10.90
N THR A 45 -13.99 -6.31 10.72
CA THR A 45 -15.01 -7.37 10.84
C THR A 45 -14.75 -8.51 9.86
N ASP A 46 -14.33 -8.18 8.63
CA ASP A 46 -13.97 -9.14 7.59
C ASP A 46 -12.55 -9.73 7.76
N GLY A 47 -11.88 -9.41 8.86
CA GLY A 47 -10.64 -10.05 9.30
C GLY A 47 -9.34 -9.33 8.91
N TYR A 48 -9.42 -8.06 8.50
CA TYR A 48 -8.24 -7.24 8.22
C TYR A 48 -7.69 -6.62 9.52
N GLY A 49 -6.50 -7.04 9.95
CA GLY A 49 -5.82 -6.54 11.15
C GLY A 49 -4.65 -5.61 10.81
N ILE A 50 -4.42 -4.59 11.63
CA ILE A 50 -3.32 -3.63 11.42
C ILE A 50 -1.95 -4.33 11.48
N ILE A 51 -1.07 -4.00 10.54
CA ILE A 51 0.30 -4.55 10.48
C ILE A 51 1.38 -3.47 10.34
N THR A 52 1.01 -2.22 10.04
CA THR A 52 1.94 -1.09 10.05
C THR A 52 1.36 0.10 10.80
N GLN A 53 2.23 0.87 11.44
CA GLN A 53 1.96 2.28 11.72
C GLN A 53 1.95 3.08 10.41
N MET A 54 1.69 4.39 10.47
CA MET A 54 1.76 5.25 9.29
C MET A 54 3.14 5.11 8.65
N ILE A 55 3.18 4.58 7.43
CA ILE A 55 4.36 4.67 6.57
C ILE A 55 4.23 5.98 5.78
N PRO A 56 5.17 6.93 5.93
CA PRO A 56 5.09 8.22 5.26
C PRO A 56 4.89 8.06 3.75
N ASN A 57 3.89 8.76 3.22
CA ASN A 57 3.48 8.75 1.82
C ASN A 57 2.99 7.38 1.28
N MET A 58 2.59 6.45 2.15
CA MET A 58 2.09 5.13 1.76
C MET A 58 0.79 4.78 2.49
N GLY A 59 0.79 4.85 3.82
CA GLY A 59 -0.41 4.61 4.64
C GLY A 59 -0.22 3.56 5.74
N TYR A 60 -1.35 3.22 6.37
CA TYR A 60 -1.51 2.14 7.33
C TYR A 60 -2.00 0.87 6.61
N HIS A 61 -1.30 -0.24 6.81
CA HIS A 61 -1.62 -1.50 6.16
C HIS A 61 -2.42 -2.39 7.10
N PHE A 62 -3.49 -2.96 6.58
CA PHE A 62 -4.35 -3.92 7.26
C PHE A 62 -4.36 -5.21 6.46
N LEU A 63 -3.90 -6.31 7.08
CA LEU A 63 -3.72 -7.61 6.46
C LEU A 63 -4.84 -8.56 6.88
N ASN A 64 -5.39 -9.27 5.91
CA ASN A 64 -6.14 -10.50 6.11
C ASN A 64 -5.28 -11.69 5.68
N GLY A 65 -4.62 -12.33 6.66
CA GLY A 65 -3.68 -13.44 6.41
C GLY A 65 -4.32 -14.74 5.90
N LYS A 66 -5.66 -14.81 5.84
CA LYS A 66 -6.39 -15.96 5.27
C LYS A 66 -6.50 -15.86 3.74
N ILE A 67 -6.28 -14.69 3.18
CA ILE A 67 -6.35 -14.44 1.74
C ILE A 67 -4.97 -14.72 1.13
N GLN A 68 -4.93 -15.55 0.09
CA GLN A 68 -3.71 -15.96 -0.58
C GLN A 68 -3.83 -15.83 -2.10
N GLY A 69 -2.69 -15.67 -2.76
CA GLY A 69 -2.63 -15.54 -4.21
C GLY A 69 -3.14 -14.20 -4.71
N PHE A 70 -3.21 -14.07 -6.04
CA PHE A 70 -3.70 -12.86 -6.69
C PHE A 70 -5.18 -13.03 -7.08
N ASP A 71 -6.04 -12.23 -6.46
CA ASP A 71 -7.42 -11.96 -6.87
C ASP A 71 -7.67 -10.48 -6.62
N VAL A 72 -7.93 -9.71 -7.69
CA VAL A 72 -8.14 -8.25 -7.58
C VAL A 72 -9.33 -7.90 -6.69
N THR A 73 -10.30 -8.81 -6.56
CA THR A 73 -11.53 -8.61 -5.78
C THR A 73 -11.37 -9.02 -4.32
N LYS A 74 -10.25 -9.66 -3.99
CA LYS A 74 -9.90 -10.12 -2.63
C LYS A 74 -8.44 -9.78 -2.35
N PRO A 75 -8.10 -8.49 -2.21
CA PRO A 75 -6.74 -8.11 -1.84
C PRO A 75 -6.45 -8.55 -0.40
N PRO A 76 -5.29 -9.18 -0.12
CA PRO A 76 -4.92 -9.55 1.23
C PRO A 76 -4.57 -8.34 2.10
N ILE A 77 -4.14 -7.22 1.51
CA ILE A 77 -3.81 -5.99 2.24
C ILE A 77 -4.65 -4.83 1.73
N LEU A 78 -5.27 -4.12 2.67
CA LEU A 78 -5.93 -2.83 2.46
C LEU A 78 -5.04 -1.73 3.05
N VAL A 79 -4.90 -0.61 2.34
CA VAL A 79 -4.04 0.50 2.76
C VAL A 79 -4.90 1.74 2.98
N TYR A 80 -4.84 2.28 4.20
CA TYR A 80 -5.61 3.45 4.61
C TYR A 80 -4.73 4.65 4.90
N VAL A 81 -5.31 5.83 4.78
CA VAL A 81 -4.88 7.01 5.53
C VAL A 81 -5.95 7.37 6.54
N LYS A 82 -5.60 8.22 7.50
CA LYS A 82 -6.56 8.85 8.39
C LYS A 82 -6.32 10.34 8.42
N LYS A 83 -7.38 11.11 8.60
CA LYS A 83 -7.33 12.51 9.00
C LYS A 83 -8.16 12.65 10.27
N ASP A 84 -7.53 13.08 11.36
CA ASP A 84 -8.13 13.00 12.69
C ASP A 84 -8.57 11.54 12.97
N ASP A 85 -9.85 11.31 13.27
CA ASP A 85 -10.41 9.96 13.49
C ASP A 85 -11.03 9.33 12.23
N ALA A 86 -11.04 10.04 11.10
CA ALA A 86 -11.67 9.57 9.86
C ALA A 86 -10.69 8.74 9.01
N TRP A 87 -11.05 7.50 8.72
CA TRP A 87 -10.26 6.57 7.90
C TRP A 87 -10.76 6.54 6.46
N GLN A 88 -9.82 6.54 5.51
CA GLN A 88 -10.10 6.40 4.08
C GLN A 88 -9.20 5.32 3.48
N LEU A 89 -9.80 4.34 2.79
CA LEU A 89 -9.08 3.40 1.96
C LEU A 89 -8.47 4.16 0.78
N VAL A 90 -7.19 3.95 0.51
CA VAL A 90 -6.46 4.64 -0.58
C VAL A 90 -5.88 3.68 -1.61
N ALA A 91 -5.48 2.49 -1.17
CA ALA A 91 -4.83 1.49 -2.00
C ALA A 91 -5.06 0.06 -1.50
N ILE A 92 -4.64 -0.90 -2.33
CA ILE A 92 -4.67 -2.33 -2.04
C ILE A 92 -3.34 -2.97 -2.43
N GLU A 93 -2.98 -4.08 -1.80
CA GLU A 93 -1.65 -4.65 -1.95
C GLU A 93 -1.62 -6.19 -1.84
N TRP A 94 -0.63 -6.78 -2.54
CA TRP A 94 -0.26 -8.19 -2.46
C TRP A 94 1.22 -8.34 -2.13
N VAL A 95 1.55 -9.39 -1.39
CA VAL A 95 2.93 -9.73 -1.05
C VAL A 95 3.31 -11.10 -1.59
N TYR A 96 4.57 -11.26 -1.98
CA TYR A 96 5.12 -12.48 -2.57
C TYR A 96 6.49 -12.80 -1.95
N PRO A 97 6.82 -14.09 -1.74
CA PRO A 97 8.17 -14.49 -1.32
C PRO A 97 9.27 -14.10 -2.32
N LYS A 98 8.90 -13.98 -3.60
CA LYS A 98 9.77 -13.55 -4.69
C LYS A 98 8.93 -12.88 -5.77
N ARG A 99 9.56 -12.02 -6.58
CA ARG A 99 8.90 -11.38 -7.72
C ARG A 99 8.29 -12.45 -8.64
N PRO A 100 6.98 -12.38 -8.97
CA PRO A 100 6.37 -13.28 -9.94
C PRO A 100 7.05 -13.18 -11.30
N ALA A 101 7.33 -14.32 -11.94
CA ALA A 101 7.91 -14.36 -13.29
C ALA A 101 6.95 -13.77 -14.34
N SER A 102 5.65 -14.00 -14.15
CA SER A 102 4.58 -13.41 -14.95
C SER A 102 3.77 -12.46 -14.08
N PRO A 103 3.84 -11.14 -14.33
CA PRO A 103 3.06 -10.19 -13.57
C PRO A 103 1.55 -10.40 -13.78
N PRO A 104 0.74 -10.33 -12.71
CA PRO A 104 -0.71 -10.53 -12.85
C PRO A 104 -1.38 -9.40 -13.65
N LEU A 105 -0.79 -8.20 -13.61
CA LEU A 105 -1.27 -7.01 -14.28
C LEU A 105 -0.19 -6.42 -15.22
N PRO A 106 -0.56 -5.97 -16.44
CA PRO A 106 0.35 -5.28 -17.34
C PRO A 106 0.90 -4.00 -16.69
N GLY A 107 2.21 -3.78 -16.81
CA GLY A 107 2.87 -2.60 -16.24
C GLY A 107 3.03 -2.62 -14.72
N ALA A 108 2.74 -3.75 -14.06
CA ALA A 108 2.95 -3.91 -12.62
C ALA A 108 4.40 -3.57 -12.23
N GLN A 109 4.52 -2.67 -11.27
CA GLN A 109 5.77 -2.35 -10.60
C GLN A 109 5.78 -3.02 -9.23
N TYR A 110 6.96 -3.40 -8.76
CA TYR A 110 7.10 -4.13 -7.51
C TYR A 110 8.08 -3.42 -6.57
N GLY A 111 7.64 -3.22 -5.33
CA GLY A 111 8.50 -2.84 -4.21
C GLY A 111 9.09 -4.07 -3.51
N SER A 112 9.92 -3.84 -2.51
CA SER A 112 10.47 -4.91 -1.66
C SER A 112 10.76 -4.41 -0.27
N PHE A 113 10.57 -5.26 0.73
CA PHE A 113 10.85 -4.92 2.13
C PHE A 113 11.53 -6.09 2.84
N GLY A 114 12.38 -5.72 3.81
CA GLY A 114 13.17 -6.68 4.56
C GLY A 114 12.34 -7.54 5.50
N ALA A 115 12.97 -8.56 6.09
CA ALA A 115 12.35 -9.37 7.13
C ALA A 115 12.01 -8.53 8.37
N ALA A 116 10.84 -8.76 8.95
CA ALA A 116 10.34 -7.97 10.07
C ALA A 116 9.48 -8.79 11.05
N CYS A 117 9.56 -8.40 12.31
CA CYS A 117 8.63 -8.77 13.38
C CYS A 117 7.51 -7.74 13.42
N HIS A 118 6.26 -8.18 13.33
CA HIS A 118 5.07 -7.37 13.51
C HIS A 118 4.48 -7.59 14.90
N TYR A 119 3.86 -6.54 15.42
CA TYR A 119 3.23 -6.52 16.74
C TYR A 119 1.75 -6.15 16.61
N MET A 120 0.95 -6.44 17.65
CA MET A 120 -0.52 -6.34 17.60
C MET A 120 -1.07 -4.92 17.40
N ASP A 121 -0.25 -3.90 17.62
CA ASP A 121 -0.56 -2.48 17.41
C ASP A 121 -0.16 -2.00 16.02
N GLY A 122 0.33 -2.90 15.14
CA GLY A 122 0.86 -2.54 13.83
C GLY A 122 2.27 -1.97 13.88
N SER A 123 2.91 -1.83 15.04
CA SER A 123 4.35 -1.55 15.05
C SER A 123 5.11 -2.73 14.45
N PHE A 124 6.25 -2.46 13.82
CA PHE A 124 7.13 -3.50 13.32
C PHE A 124 8.60 -3.15 13.57
N VAL A 125 9.43 -4.19 13.64
CA VAL A 125 10.88 -4.06 13.82
C VAL A 125 11.56 -4.99 12.81
N GLN A 126 12.53 -4.47 12.06
CA GLN A 126 13.31 -5.30 11.15
C GLN A 126 14.13 -6.34 11.93
N ALA A 127 14.04 -7.59 11.50
CA ALA A 127 14.72 -8.70 12.13
C ALA A 127 15.00 -9.79 11.10
N SER A 128 16.26 -10.20 10.98
CA SER A 128 16.67 -11.17 9.96
C SER A 128 16.10 -12.58 10.16
N ALA A 129 15.56 -12.88 11.34
CA ALA A 129 15.00 -14.19 11.70
C ALA A 129 13.98 -14.04 12.83
N GLU A 130 12.99 -14.93 12.89
CA GLU A 130 11.92 -14.89 13.90
C GLU A 130 12.43 -15.01 15.35
N ASN A 131 13.48 -15.80 15.58
CA ASN A 131 14.07 -15.94 16.92
C ASN A 131 14.72 -14.66 17.47
N LYS A 132 14.82 -13.61 16.65
CA LYS A 132 15.25 -12.27 17.07
C LYS A 132 14.08 -11.36 17.46
N CYS A 133 12.83 -11.82 17.28
CA CYS A 133 11.64 -11.07 17.68
C CYS A 133 11.48 -11.11 19.20
N GLY A 134 11.41 -9.92 19.82
CA GLY A 134 10.99 -9.81 21.21
C GLY A 134 9.52 -10.25 21.36
N LYS A 135 9.18 -10.88 22.49
CA LYS A 135 7.79 -11.24 22.84
C LYS A 135 6.86 -10.03 22.89
N THR A 136 7.42 -8.86 23.15
CA THR A 136 6.77 -7.56 23.09
C THR A 136 7.63 -6.57 22.33
N ASN A 137 7.01 -5.54 21.74
CA ASN A 137 7.71 -4.43 21.13
C ASN A 137 8.39 -3.60 22.23
N ALA A 138 9.68 -3.32 22.07
CA ALA A 138 10.45 -2.60 23.09
C ALA A 138 10.00 -1.13 23.28
N LYS A 139 9.41 -0.51 22.26
CA LYS A 139 8.95 0.89 22.29
C LYS A 139 7.51 1.02 22.77
N THR A 140 6.62 0.14 22.30
CA THR A 140 5.17 0.28 22.56
C THR A 140 4.64 -0.70 23.60
N GLY A 141 5.40 -1.73 23.96
CA GLY A 141 4.96 -2.82 24.84
C GLY A 141 3.97 -3.79 24.19
N SER A 142 3.60 -3.58 22.93
CA SER A 142 2.63 -4.40 22.20
C SER A 142 3.10 -5.84 22.03
N ALA A 143 2.18 -6.81 22.13
CA ALA A 143 2.50 -8.23 22.00
C ALA A 143 2.97 -8.58 20.58
N PHE A 144 3.90 -9.53 20.48
CA PHE A 144 4.32 -10.10 19.20
C PHE A 144 3.11 -10.69 18.44
N ASN A 145 3.06 -10.44 17.14
CA ASN A 145 2.01 -10.93 16.24
C ASN A 145 2.56 -12.03 15.32
N PHE A 146 3.44 -11.67 14.39
CA PHE A 146 4.08 -12.62 13.48
C PHE A 146 5.43 -12.09 12.96
N TRP A 147 6.22 -12.97 12.35
CA TRP A 147 7.41 -12.61 11.61
C TRP A 147 7.30 -13.07 10.15
N HIS A 148 7.96 -12.36 9.24
CA HIS A 148 8.10 -12.80 7.85
C HIS A 148 9.54 -12.59 7.33
N PRO A 149 10.02 -13.42 6.37
CA PRO A 149 11.28 -13.20 5.66
C PRO A 149 11.17 -12.00 4.69
N PRO A 150 12.21 -11.59 3.95
CA PRO A 150 12.06 -10.53 2.96
C PRO A 150 10.97 -10.86 1.93
N LEU A 151 10.19 -9.85 1.55
CA LEU A 151 9.05 -9.98 0.64
C LEU A 151 9.12 -8.96 -0.50
N VAL A 152 8.42 -9.29 -1.58
CA VAL A 152 8.16 -8.42 -2.73
C VAL A 152 6.70 -8.00 -2.69
N THR A 153 6.41 -6.72 -2.93
CA THR A 153 5.05 -6.19 -2.94
C THR A 153 4.59 -5.76 -4.33
N LEU A 154 3.30 -5.97 -4.61
CA LEU A 154 2.55 -5.28 -5.64
C LEU A 154 1.54 -4.35 -4.97
N HIS A 155 1.82 -3.06 -4.96
CA HIS A 155 0.94 -2.02 -4.43
C HIS A 155 0.12 -1.39 -5.55
N MET A 156 -1.17 -1.09 -5.32
CA MET A 156 -2.05 -0.49 -6.33
C MET A 156 -2.97 0.59 -5.75
N TRP A 157 -2.78 1.82 -6.23
CA TRP A 157 -3.59 3.00 -5.87
C TRP A 157 -4.94 2.96 -6.58
N ILE A 158 -5.99 2.58 -5.86
CA ILE A 158 -7.33 2.46 -6.46
C ILE A 158 -8.34 3.45 -5.91
N TRP A 159 -8.16 4.00 -4.71
CA TRP A 159 -9.14 4.91 -4.09
C TRP A 159 -8.62 6.34 -3.94
N TYR A 160 -7.33 6.56 -4.20
CA TYR A 160 -6.70 7.88 -4.17
C TYR A 160 -5.81 8.07 -5.40
N PRO A 161 -5.79 9.26 -6.04
CA PRO A 161 -4.94 9.50 -7.20
C PRO A 161 -3.47 9.44 -6.79
N ASN A 162 -2.61 8.94 -7.69
CA ASN A 162 -1.16 8.99 -7.51
C ASN A 162 -0.48 9.52 -8.79
N PRO A 163 0.14 10.72 -8.76
CA PRO A 163 0.83 11.28 -9.92
C PRO A 163 2.07 10.47 -10.32
N SER A 164 2.63 9.66 -9.41
CA SER A 164 3.75 8.75 -9.70
C SER A 164 3.30 7.47 -10.43
N GLY A 165 1.99 7.24 -10.56
CA GLY A 165 1.40 6.10 -11.26
C GLY A 165 0.68 5.11 -10.34
N VAL A 166 -0.19 4.29 -10.94
CA VAL A 166 -1.08 3.38 -10.21
C VAL A 166 -0.35 2.30 -9.41
N PHE A 167 0.82 1.86 -9.85
CA PHE A 167 1.65 0.85 -9.18
C PHE A 167 2.82 1.43 -8.39
N ALA A 168 2.94 2.76 -8.30
CA ALA A 168 4.03 3.37 -7.56
C ALA A 168 3.93 2.97 -6.07
N GLU A 169 5.08 2.71 -5.45
CA GLU A 169 5.15 2.31 -4.05
C GLU A 169 4.69 3.43 -3.10
N PHE A 170 5.10 4.66 -3.39
CA PHE A 170 4.76 5.85 -2.60
C PHE A 170 3.89 6.83 -3.40
N ASN A 171 3.14 7.66 -2.68
CA ASN A 171 2.29 8.70 -3.23
C ASN A 171 2.59 10.07 -2.59
N PRO A 172 3.16 11.03 -3.34
CA PRO A 172 3.51 12.34 -2.79
C PRO A 172 2.28 13.15 -2.34
N LEU A 173 1.08 12.83 -2.83
CA LEU A 173 -0.15 13.49 -2.40
C LEU A 173 -0.60 13.08 -0.99
N LEU A 174 0.04 12.09 -0.37
CA LEU A 174 -0.27 11.67 0.99
C LEU A 174 0.54 12.41 2.08
N THR A 175 1.45 13.31 1.71
CA THR A 175 2.24 14.08 2.69
C THR A 175 1.41 14.72 3.82
N PRO A 176 0.21 15.29 3.56
CA PRO A 176 -0.63 15.84 4.62
C PRO A 176 -1.09 14.86 5.71
N PHE A 177 -1.05 13.55 5.45
CA PHE A 177 -1.47 12.49 6.39
C PHE A 177 -0.30 11.89 7.20
N ASN A 178 0.94 12.29 6.92
CA ASN A 178 2.12 11.64 7.51
C ASN A 178 2.25 11.82 9.03
N ASN A 179 1.55 12.81 9.60
CA ASN A 179 1.66 13.20 11.00
C ASN A 179 0.32 13.09 11.76
N ASP A 180 -0.70 12.46 11.17
CA ASP A 180 -1.99 12.26 11.81
C ASP A 180 -2.01 11.04 12.75
#